data_AF-A0A5F1ZRZ4-F1
#
_entry.id   AF-A0A5F1ZRZ4-F1
#
_cell.length_a   1.000
_cell.length_b   1.000
_cell.length_c   1.000
_cell.angle_alpha   90.00
_cell.angle_beta   90.00
_cell.angle_gamma   90.00
#
_symmetry.space_group_name_H-M   'P 1'
#
loop_
_entity.id
_entity.type
_entity.pdbx_description
1 polymer ?
#
loop_
_entity_poly.entity_id
_entity_poly.type
_entity_poly.pdbx_seq_one_letter_code
_entity_poly.pdbx_strand_id
1 'polypeptide(L)'
;MSEETVNPPTKIPRYKRHLANYLIDKDFQLRFFLNFSLLFIFGLLLTLGFLFWIHSTKYDKGVVFRLREDTVKFYQKGFEVVNGEEKEKYVEKEYALPDYDHGLDLFTIQFRGIILFSTLYLFLSAAFVLVYSHKMAGPIYNIKKNLRLLLDGKEVDKIRIRSGDEFQDLADLLNELIDKKIHHHK
;
A
#
# COMPACT_ATOMS: atom_id res chain seq x y z
N MET A 1 61.29 38.94 -7.04
CA MET A 1 59.95 38.87 -6.45
C MET A 1 59.03 38.31 -7.52
N SER A 2 58.85 37.00 -7.58
CA SER A 2 58.03 36.33 -8.58
C SER A 2 56.59 36.24 -8.07
N GLU A 3 55.68 36.95 -8.73
CA GLU A 3 54.24 36.87 -8.48
C GLU A 3 53.72 35.47 -8.82
N GLU A 4 53.28 34.73 -7.80
CA GLU A 4 52.48 33.52 -7.98
C GLU A 4 51.06 33.91 -8.41
N THR A 5 50.74 33.66 -9.68
CA THR A 5 49.38 33.81 -10.19
C THR A 5 48.52 32.64 -9.71
N VAL A 6 47.71 32.90 -8.67
CA VAL A 6 46.72 31.94 -8.14
C VAL A 6 45.60 31.73 -9.17
N ASN A 7 45.53 30.54 -9.75
CA ASN A 7 44.45 30.14 -10.65
C ASN A 7 43.13 29.94 -9.86
N PRO A 8 41.97 30.40 -10.40
CA PRO A 8 40.69 30.23 -9.73
C PRO A 8 40.23 28.76 -9.73
N PRO A 9 39.44 28.34 -8.73
CA PRO A 9 39.03 26.95 -8.58
C PRO A 9 38.10 26.52 -9.72
N THR A 10 38.50 25.47 -10.44
CA THR A 10 37.72 24.82 -11.49
C THR A 10 36.43 24.24 -10.91
N LYS A 11 35.28 24.79 -11.33
CA LYS A 11 33.96 24.28 -10.95
C LYS A 11 33.77 22.87 -11.52
N ILE A 12 33.75 21.86 -10.64
CA ILE A 12 33.49 20.47 -11.01
C ILE A 12 32.07 20.37 -11.58
N PRO A 13 31.86 19.84 -12.79
CA PRO A 13 30.53 19.71 -13.37
C PRO A 13 29.68 18.74 -12.54
N ARG A 14 28.52 19.23 -12.08
CA ARG A 14 27.58 18.49 -11.25
C ARG A 14 26.82 17.49 -12.12
N TYR A 15 27.27 16.24 -12.15
CA TYR A 15 26.64 15.16 -12.93
C TYR A 15 25.19 14.96 -12.48
N LYS A 16 24.22 15.42 -13.29
CA LYS A 16 22.79 15.15 -13.07
C LYS A 16 22.54 13.67 -13.37
N ARG A 17 22.34 12.86 -12.33
CA ARG A 17 21.90 11.47 -12.47
C ARG A 17 20.52 11.47 -13.11
N HIS A 18 20.44 11.09 -14.38
CA HIS A 18 19.16 10.86 -15.05
C HIS A 18 18.46 9.66 -14.40
N LEU A 19 17.23 9.88 -13.92
CA LEU A 19 16.36 8.83 -13.36
C LEU A 19 16.08 7.68 -14.36
N ALA A 20 16.38 7.89 -15.65
CA ALA A 20 16.24 6.91 -16.71
C ALA A 20 17.19 5.70 -16.59
N ASN A 21 18.23 5.77 -15.74
CA ASN A 21 19.13 4.64 -15.48
C ASN A 21 18.62 3.67 -14.39
N TYR A 22 17.36 3.71 -13.99
CA TYR A 22 16.83 2.77 -12.98
C TYR A 22 16.55 1.36 -13.53
N LEU A 23 16.32 1.25 -14.84
CA LEU A 23 16.07 0.00 -15.58
C LEU A 23 17.39 -0.65 -16.03
N ILE A 24 18.26 -1.03 -15.10
CA ILE A 24 19.53 -1.69 -15.42
C ILE A 24 19.32 -3.19 -15.77
N ASP A 25 18.30 -3.84 -15.19
CA ASP A 25 18.04 -5.27 -15.43
C ASP A 25 16.54 -5.54 -15.55
N LYS A 26 16.01 -5.35 -16.76
CA LYS A 26 14.56 -5.45 -17.06
C LYS A 26 14.01 -6.85 -16.80
N ASP A 27 14.79 -7.89 -17.01
CA ASP A 27 14.32 -9.27 -16.91
C ASP A 27 14.12 -9.72 -15.46
N PHE A 28 14.98 -9.25 -14.55
CA PHE A 28 14.81 -9.51 -13.13
C PHE A 28 13.70 -8.62 -12.55
N GLN A 29 13.74 -7.33 -12.84
CA GLN A 29 12.74 -6.37 -12.35
C GLN A 29 11.32 -6.74 -12.83
N LEU A 30 11.15 -7.20 -14.06
CA LEU A 30 9.84 -7.57 -14.61
C LEU A 30 9.32 -8.87 -14.01
N ARG A 31 10.17 -9.89 -13.80
CA ARG A 31 9.77 -11.12 -13.08
C ARG A 31 9.39 -10.84 -11.64
N PHE A 32 10.17 -10.01 -10.95
CA PHE A 32 9.87 -9.57 -9.60
C PHE A 32 8.53 -8.83 -9.58
N PHE A 33 8.40 -7.80 -10.41
CA PHE A 33 7.18 -7.00 -10.51
C PHE A 33 5.93 -7.82 -10.84
N LEU A 34 6.01 -8.80 -11.75
CA LEU A 34 4.89 -9.68 -12.08
C LEU A 34 4.43 -10.52 -10.87
N ASN A 35 5.38 -11.11 -10.12
CA ASN A 35 5.05 -11.88 -8.93
C ASN A 35 4.36 -11.03 -7.86
N PHE A 36 4.83 -9.79 -7.64
CA PHE A 36 4.18 -8.87 -6.70
C PHE A 36 2.86 -8.30 -7.24
N SER A 37 2.72 -8.15 -8.55
CA SER A 37 1.46 -7.72 -9.18
C SER A 37 0.34 -8.71 -8.92
N LEU A 38 0.63 -10.02 -8.94
CA LEU A 38 -0.34 -11.05 -8.56
C LEU A 38 -0.80 -10.90 -7.11
N LEU A 39 0.12 -10.60 -6.19
CA LEU A 39 -0.20 -10.35 -4.79
C LEU A 39 -1.09 -9.11 -4.63
N PHE A 40 -0.82 -8.04 -5.40
CA PHE A 40 -1.65 -6.83 -5.39
C PHE A 40 -3.04 -7.05 -5.95
N ILE A 41 -3.15 -7.78 -7.07
CA ILE A 41 -4.44 -8.15 -7.66
C ILE A 41 -5.26 -8.98 -6.67
N PHE A 42 -4.63 -9.95 -6.02
CA PHE A 42 -5.28 -10.76 -4.99
C PHE A 42 -5.76 -9.89 -3.81
N GLY A 43 -4.93 -8.98 -3.31
CA GLY A 43 -5.31 -8.05 -2.24
C GLY A 43 -6.45 -7.10 -2.64
N LEU A 44 -6.48 -6.63 -3.89
CA LEU A 44 -7.57 -5.84 -4.46
C LEU A 44 -8.88 -6.64 -4.52
N LEU A 45 -8.83 -7.88 -4.99
CA LEU A 45 -10.01 -8.75 -5.04
C LEU A 45 -10.55 -9.06 -3.65
N LEU A 46 -9.66 -9.29 -2.68
CA LEU A 46 -10.05 -9.56 -1.29
C LEU A 46 -10.70 -8.33 -0.65
N THR A 47 -10.11 -7.15 -0.84
CA THR A 47 -10.68 -5.89 -0.34
C THR A 47 -12.01 -5.55 -0.99
N LEU A 48 -12.13 -5.67 -2.32
CA LEU A 48 -13.41 -5.48 -3.04
C LEU A 48 -14.47 -6.49 -2.63
N GLY A 49 -14.09 -7.77 -2.50
CA GLY A 49 -14.99 -8.84 -2.05
C GLY A 49 -15.50 -8.60 -0.63
N PHE A 50 -14.61 -8.18 0.28
CA PHE A 50 -15.00 -7.79 1.63
C PHE A 50 -15.94 -6.58 1.64
N LEU A 51 -15.66 -5.57 0.83
CA LEU A 51 -16.51 -4.39 0.67
C LEU A 51 -17.89 -4.74 0.13
N PHE A 52 -17.94 -5.60 -0.88
CA PHE A 52 -19.19 -6.12 -1.45
C PHE A 52 -19.98 -6.92 -0.41
N TRP A 53 -19.31 -7.78 0.36
CA TRP A 53 -19.94 -8.57 1.42
C TRP A 53 -20.53 -7.69 2.52
N ILE A 54 -19.80 -6.66 2.97
CA ILE A 54 -20.31 -5.67 3.94
C ILE A 54 -21.51 -4.92 3.35
N HIS A 55 -21.43 -4.49 2.09
CA HIS A 55 -22.53 -3.79 1.42
C HIS A 55 -23.78 -4.67 1.31
N SER A 56 -23.61 -5.95 0.94
CA SER A 56 -24.71 -6.91 0.81
C SER A 56 -25.34 -7.28 2.16
N THR A 57 -24.54 -7.42 3.22
CA THR A 57 -25.03 -7.82 4.55
C THR A 57 -25.52 -6.64 5.40
N LYS A 58 -25.30 -5.41 4.93
CA LYS A 58 -25.69 -4.15 5.60
C LYS A 58 -27.15 -4.12 6.03
N TYR A 59 -28.06 -4.59 5.18
CA TYR A 59 -29.51 -4.52 5.43
C TYR A 59 -30.10 -5.82 6.01
N ASP A 60 -29.44 -6.96 5.82
CA ASP A 60 -29.94 -8.26 6.29
C ASP A 60 -29.74 -8.50 7.79
N LYS A 61 -28.69 -7.93 8.39
CA LYS A 61 -28.29 -8.22 9.78
C LYS A 61 -28.63 -7.13 10.80
N GLY A 62 -29.32 -6.07 10.40
CA GLY A 62 -29.74 -5.00 11.31
C GLY A 62 -28.59 -4.17 11.91
N VAL A 63 -27.40 -4.20 11.30
CA VAL A 63 -26.21 -3.42 11.74
C VAL A 63 -26.40 -1.92 11.50
N VAL A 64 -27.31 -1.56 10.57
CA VAL A 64 -27.83 -0.20 10.41
C VAL A 64 -29.27 -0.20 10.90
N PHE A 65 -29.58 0.63 11.90
CA PHE A 65 -30.96 0.92 12.26
C PHE A 65 -31.64 1.63 11.09
N ARG A 66 -32.54 0.96 10.38
CA ARG A 66 -33.62 1.70 9.71
C ARG A 66 -34.50 2.22 10.84
N LEU A 67 -34.73 3.53 10.88
CA LEU A 67 -35.78 4.05 11.76
C LEU A 67 -37.07 3.33 11.36
N ARG A 68 -37.79 2.80 12.35
CA ARG A 68 -39.09 2.15 12.10
C ARG A 68 -39.99 3.20 11.45
N GLU A 69 -40.35 2.98 10.18
CA GLU A 69 -41.31 3.83 9.45
C GLU A 69 -42.74 3.65 9.98
N ASP A 70 -42.98 2.60 10.78
CA ASP A 70 -44.29 2.38 11.39
C ASP A 70 -44.64 3.53 12.34
N THR A 71 -45.84 4.08 12.16
CA THR A 71 -46.39 5.13 13.02
C THR A 71 -46.40 4.68 14.48
N VAL A 72 -45.80 5.48 15.36
CA VAL A 72 -45.83 5.21 16.80
C VAL A 72 -47.16 5.71 17.36
N LYS A 73 -47.92 4.83 18.02
CA LYS A 73 -49.14 5.19 18.74
C LYS A 73 -48.78 5.85 20.06
N PHE A 74 -49.24 7.06 20.28
CA PHE A 74 -49.09 7.78 21.54
C PHE A 74 -50.44 8.31 22.04
N TYR A 75 -50.60 8.37 23.36
CA TYR A 75 -51.83 8.82 24.00
C TYR A 75 -51.67 10.29 24.37
N GLN A 76 -52.41 11.17 23.69
CA GLN A 76 -52.44 12.59 24.04
C GLN A 76 -53.61 12.86 24.98
N LYS A 77 -53.35 13.51 26.12
CA LYS A 77 -54.39 13.94 27.05
C LYS A 77 -55.21 15.07 26.40
N GLY A 78 -56.50 14.82 26.21
CA GLY A 78 -57.51 15.77 25.77
C GLY A 78 -58.67 15.86 26.77
N PHE A 79 -59.63 16.74 26.49
CA PHE A 79 -60.81 16.95 27.32
C PHE A 79 -62.06 16.66 26.48
N GLU A 80 -62.98 15.87 27.03
CA GLU A 80 -64.27 15.60 26.43
C GLU A 80 -65.37 16.00 27.42
N VAL A 81 -66.31 16.85 26.98
CA VAL A 81 -67.43 17.30 27.82
C VAL A 81 -68.57 16.29 27.67
N VAL A 82 -68.82 15.51 28.73
CA VAL A 82 -69.95 14.58 28.79
C VAL A 82 -70.90 15.07 29.86
N ASN A 83 -72.13 15.43 29.46
CA ASN A 83 -73.17 15.97 30.36
C ASN A 83 -72.76 17.24 31.12
N GLY A 84 -71.98 18.13 30.50
CA GLY A 84 -71.56 19.40 31.11
C GLY A 84 -70.40 19.28 32.11
N GLU A 85 -69.86 18.09 32.33
CA GLU A 85 -68.64 17.87 33.13
C GLU A 85 -67.46 17.58 32.19
N GLU A 86 -66.36 18.31 32.38
CA GLU A 86 -65.10 18.07 31.67
C GLU A 86 -64.41 16.82 32.21
N LYS A 87 -64.26 15.80 31.36
CA LYS A 87 -63.53 14.58 31.70
C LYS A 87 -62.26 14.47 30.87
N GLU A 88 -61.20 14.02 31.53
CA GLU A 88 -59.93 13.75 30.88
C GLU A 88 -60.06 12.51 30.00
N LYS A 89 -59.72 12.65 28.71
CA LYS A 89 -59.72 11.55 27.75
C LYS A 89 -58.38 11.46 27.07
N TYR A 90 -57.77 10.29 27.12
CA TYR A 90 -56.58 9.98 26.35
C TYR A 90 -57.00 9.60 24.93
N VAL A 91 -56.65 10.45 23.96
CA VAL A 91 -56.92 10.21 22.55
C VAL A 91 -55.69 9.56 21.94
N GLU A 92 -55.86 8.38 21.37
CA GLU A 92 -54.82 7.69 20.61
C GLU A 92 -54.55 8.47 19.32
N LYS A 93 -53.29 8.84 19.10
CA LYS A 93 -52.82 9.45 17.86
C LYS A 93 -51.64 8.68 17.31
N GLU A 94 -51.62 8.56 16.00
CA GLU A 94 -50.51 7.97 15.25
C GLU A 94 -49.57 9.09 14.82
N TYR A 95 -48.31 9.04 15.25
CA TYR A 95 -47.26 9.94 14.77
C TYR A 95 -46.32 9.18 13.84
N ALA A 96 -46.25 9.60 12.58
CA ALA A 96 -45.17 9.18 11.70
C ALA A 96 -43.88 9.89 12.17
N LEU A 97 -42.83 9.12 12.44
CA LEU A 97 -41.51 9.71 12.67
C LEU A 97 -41.15 10.54 11.42
N PRO A 98 -40.55 11.74 11.57
CA PRO A 98 -40.07 12.49 10.43
C PRO A 98 -39.17 11.59 9.59
N ASP A 99 -39.32 11.62 8.27
CA ASP A 99 -38.45 10.89 7.36
C ASP A 99 -37.03 11.48 7.51
N TYR A 100 -36.22 10.86 8.36
CA TYR A 100 -34.85 11.30 8.58
C TYR A 100 -34.08 10.94 7.31
N ASP A 101 -33.62 11.96 6.58
CA ASP A 101 -32.79 11.79 5.39
C ASP A 101 -31.54 10.98 5.75
N HIS A 102 -31.60 9.67 5.46
CA HIS A 102 -30.51 8.72 5.63
C HIS A 102 -29.37 8.94 4.62
N GLY A 103 -29.34 10.08 3.91
CA GLY A 103 -28.37 10.41 2.87
C GLY A 103 -26.90 10.30 3.29
N LEU A 104 -26.61 10.29 4.60
CA LEU A 104 -25.28 10.08 5.17
C LEU A 104 -25.23 8.88 6.11
N ASP A 105 -25.54 7.70 5.60
CA ASP A 105 -25.30 6.44 6.29
C ASP A 105 -23.80 6.32 6.68
N LEU A 106 -23.52 5.89 7.92
CA LEU A 106 -22.17 5.65 8.43
C LEU A 106 -21.36 4.79 7.44
N PHE A 107 -22.03 3.83 6.79
CA PHE A 107 -21.46 2.98 5.76
C PHE A 107 -21.04 3.75 4.50
N THR A 108 -21.81 4.75 4.08
CA THR A 108 -21.50 5.60 2.92
C THR A 108 -20.27 6.48 3.19
N ILE A 109 -20.14 6.98 4.42
CA ILE A 109 -18.97 7.77 4.86
C ILE A 109 -17.72 6.87 4.94
N GLN A 110 -17.84 5.69 5.55
CA GLN A 110 -16.74 4.73 5.69
C GLN A 110 -16.28 4.18 4.33
N PHE A 111 -17.20 3.93 3.39
CA PHE A 111 -16.88 3.42 2.05
C PHE A 111 -15.85 4.31 1.34
N ARG A 112 -16.04 5.63 1.35
CA ARG A 112 -15.10 6.58 0.74
C ARG A 112 -13.73 6.55 1.41
N GLY A 113 -13.71 6.44 2.74
CA GLY A 113 -12.48 6.31 3.52
C GLY A 113 -11.73 5.03 3.17
N ILE A 114 -12.42 3.88 3.14
CA ILE A 114 -11.81 2.59 2.80
C ILE A 114 -11.20 2.64 1.40
N ILE A 115 -11.93 3.14 0.40
CA ILE A 115 -11.41 3.25 -0.98
C ILE A 115 -10.17 4.16 -1.04
N LEU A 116 -10.21 5.32 -0.36
CA LEU A 116 -9.06 6.23 -0.28
C LEU A 116 -7.83 5.55 0.34
N PHE A 117 -7.99 4.93 1.51
CA PHE A 117 -6.89 4.27 2.21
C PHE A 117 -6.38 3.04 1.47
N SER A 118 -7.26 2.24 0.87
CA SER A 118 -6.88 1.09 0.02
C SER A 118 -6.09 1.54 -1.20
N THR A 119 -6.50 2.63 -1.84
CA THR A 119 -5.77 3.21 -2.99
C THR A 119 -4.40 3.71 -2.56
N LEU A 120 -4.34 4.49 -1.47
CA LEU A 120 -3.08 4.99 -0.92
C LEU A 120 -2.12 3.85 -0.54
N TYR A 121 -2.64 2.81 0.12
CA TYR A 121 -1.87 1.61 0.47
C TYR A 121 -1.32 0.90 -0.77
N LEU A 122 -2.12 0.77 -1.84
CA LEU A 122 -1.69 0.17 -3.10
C LEU A 122 -0.54 0.97 -3.74
N PHE A 123 -0.64 2.30 -3.77
CA PHE A 123 0.45 3.14 -4.30
C PHE A 123 1.72 3.04 -3.45
N LEU A 124 1.59 3.07 -2.12
CA LEU A 124 2.72 3.02 -1.21
C LEU A 124 3.45 1.67 -1.30
N SER A 125 2.70 0.58 -1.37
CA SER A 125 3.24 -0.77 -1.52
C SER A 125 3.86 -0.99 -2.91
N ALA A 126 3.25 -0.50 -3.99
CA ALA A 126 3.86 -0.54 -5.32
C ALA A 126 5.19 0.24 -5.36
N ALA A 127 5.24 1.44 -4.77
CA ALA A 127 6.46 2.23 -4.65
C ALA A 127 7.54 1.48 -3.85
N PHE A 128 7.16 0.86 -2.73
CA PHE A 128 8.05 0.03 -1.92
C PHE A 128 8.64 -1.14 -2.72
N VAL A 129 7.80 -1.89 -3.45
CA VAL A 129 8.24 -3.03 -4.29
C VAL A 129 9.22 -2.58 -5.36
N LEU A 130 8.97 -1.44 -6.02
CA LEU A 130 9.87 -0.90 -7.03
C LEU A 130 11.24 -0.53 -6.45
N VAL A 131 11.25 0.15 -5.29
CA VAL A 131 12.50 0.53 -4.61
C VAL A 131 13.25 -0.72 -4.16
N TYR A 132 12.56 -1.68 -3.54
CA TYR A 132 13.17 -2.89 -3.03
C TYR A 132 13.71 -3.80 -4.15
N SER A 133 13.00 -3.91 -5.28
CA SER A 133 13.46 -4.66 -6.46
C SER A 133 14.83 -4.16 -6.95
N HIS A 134 15.05 -2.85 -6.93
CA HIS A 134 16.33 -2.28 -7.37
C HIS A 134 17.48 -2.64 -6.42
N LYS A 135 17.24 -2.68 -5.11
CA LYS A 135 18.23 -3.12 -4.11
C LYS A 135 18.68 -4.57 -4.31
N MET A 136 17.89 -5.38 -5.02
CA MET A 136 18.19 -6.78 -5.32
C MET A 136 18.81 -6.97 -6.71
N ALA A 137 18.28 -6.28 -7.72
CA ALA A 137 18.66 -6.50 -9.13
C ALA A 137 20.15 -6.24 -9.39
N GLY A 138 20.69 -5.13 -8.87
CA GLY A 138 22.09 -4.75 -9.06
C GLY A 138 23.08 -5.79 -8.52
N PRO A 139 22.98 -6.17 -7.23
CA PRO A 139 23.81 -7.21 -6.65
C PRO A 139 23.71 -8.56 -7.35
N ILE A 140 22.51 -9.01 -7.72
CA ILE A 140 22.29 -10.27 -8.43
C ILE A 140 22.99 -10.27 -9.80
N TYR A 141 22.86 -9.17 -10.55
CA TYR A 141 23.53 -9.03 -11.83
C TYR A 141 25.05 -9.12 -11.67
N ASN A 142 25.61 -8.43 -10.67
CA ASN A 142 27.05 -8.45 -10.38
C ASN A 142 27.53 -9.87 -10.01
N ILE A 143 26.83 -10.54 -9.09
CA ILE A 143 27.14 -11.93 -8.70
C ILE A 143 27.12 -12.85 -9.93
N LYS A 144 26.05 -12.80 -10.73
CA LYS A 144 25.91 -13.65 -11.92
C LYS A 144 27.00 -13.38 -12.96
N LYS A 145 27.39 -12.12 -13.14
CA LYS A 145 28.47 -11.72 -14.04
C LYS A 145 29.81 -12.30 -13.57
N ASN A 146 30.16 -12.14 -12.30
CA ASN A 146 31.43 -12.66 -11.75
C ASN A 146 31.49 -14.18 -11.75
N LEU A 147 30.38 -14.86 -11.41
CA LEU A 147 30.29 -16.32 -11.52
C LEU A 147 30.51 -16.81 -12.96
N ARG A 148 29.97 -16.12 -13.97
CA ARG A 148 30.25 -16.45 -15.37
C ARG A 148 31.72 -16.28 -15.74
N LEU A 149 32.36 -15.21 -15.28
CA LEU A 149 33.79 -15.00 -15.50
C LEU A 149 34.63 -16.14 -14.89
N LEU A 150 34.29 -16.59 -13.68
CA LEU A 150 34.94 -17.75 -13.04
C LEU A 150 34.72 -19.04 -13.81
N LEU A 151 33.50 -19.27 -14.32
CA LEU A 151 33.18 -20.45 -15.15
C LEU A 151 33.97 -20.45 -16.46
N ASP A 152 34.23 -19.27 -17.02
CA ASP A 152 35.06 -19.08 -18.22
C ASP A 152 36.58 -19.18 -17.91
N GLY A 153 36.97 -19.48 -16.66
CA GLY A 153 38.36 -19.58 -16.24
C GLY A 153 39.10 -18.25 -16.17
N LYS A 154 38.38 -17.12 -16.17
CA LYS A 154 38.97 -15.78 -16.04
C LYS A 154 39.18 -15.45 -14.56
N GLU A 155 40.23 -14.69 -14.28
CA GLU A 155 40.42 -14.11 -12.96
C GLU A 155 39.34 -13.07 -12.67
N VAL A 156 38.85 -13.06 -11.44
CA VAL A 156 37.76 -12.18 -11.01
C VAL A 156 38.12 -11.58 -9.67
N ASP A 157 38.03 -10.27 -9.57
CA ASP A 157 38.23 -9.55 -8.32
C ASP A 157 37.12 -9.86 -7.30
N LYS A 158 37.36 -9.49 -6.04
CA LYS A 158 36.39 -9.65 -4.95
C LYS A 158 35.04 -9.00 -5.29
N ILE A 159 33.99 -9.80 -5.20
CA ILE A 159 32.60 -9.39 -5.39
C ILE A 159 32.22 -8.46 -4.22
N ARG A 160 32.02 -7.17 -4.50
CA ARG A 160 31.58 -6.20 -3.50
C ARG A 160 30.15 -5.76 -3.75
N ILE A 161 29.34 -5.80 -2.69
CA ILE A 161 27.98 -5.29 -2.65
C ILE A 161 27.94 -4.07 -1.73
N ARG A 162 27.08 -3.10 -2.03
CA ARG A 162 26.90 -1.91 -1.19
C ARG A 162 26.20 -2.28 0.12
N SER A 163 26.62 -1.68 1.23
CA SER A 163 26.06 -1.94 2.58
C SER A 163 24.54 -1.74 2.73
N GLY A 164 23.93 -0.97 1.80
CA GLY A 164 22.49 -0.77 1.77
C GLY A 164 21.73 -1.81 0.94
N ASP A 165 22.40 -2.64 0.15
CA ASP A 165 21.78 -3.56 -0.80
C ASP A 165 21.74 -5.00 -0.25
N GLU A 166 20.91 -5.85 -0.84
CA GLU A 166 20.72 -7.23 -0.40
C GLU A 166 21.89 -8.14 -0.85
N PHE A 167 22.00 -9.34 -0.27
CA PHE A 167 22.97 -10.40 -0.62
C PHE A 167 24.44 -10.18 -0.22
N GLN A 168 24.72 -9.31 0.76
CA GLN A 168 26.09 -9.09 1.26
C GLN A 168 26.75 -10.39 1.74
N ASP A 169 26.07 -11.14 2.62
CA ASP A 169 26.56 -12.42 3.13
C ASP A 169 26.85 -13.44 2.02
N LEU A 170 26.04 -13.43 0.95
CA LEU A 170 26.26 -14.28 -0.21
C LEU A 170 27.51 -13.86 -0.99
N ALA A 171 27.76 -12.56 -1.17
CA ALA A 171 28.99 -12.09 -1.80
C ALA A 171 30.22 -12.42 -0.95
N ASP A 172 30.14 -12.30 0.38
CA ASP A 172 31.24 -12.66 1.27
C ASP A 172 31.56 -14.15 1.21
N LEU A 173 30.54 -15.02 1.23
CA LEU A 173 30.72 -16.45 1.06
C LEU A 173 31.31 -16.82 -0.31
N LEU A 174 30.87 -16.13 -1.37
CA LEU A 174 31.44 -16.31 -2.71
C LEU A 174 32.91 -15.87 -2.76
N ASN A 175 33.27 -14.76 -2.11
CA ASN A 175 34.66 -14.31 -2.02
C ASN A 175 35.53 -15.31 -1.27
N GLU A 176 35.05 -15.87 -0.16
CA GLU A 176 35.76 -16.92 0.58
C GLU A 176 35.98 -18.17 -0.28
N LEU A 177 34.97 -18.58 -1.05
CA LEU A 177 35.07 -19.70 -1.97
C LEU A 177 36.11 -19.43 -3.08
N ILE A 178 36.10 -18.23 -3.66
CA ILE A 178 37.06 -17.80 -4.69
C ILE A 178 38.47 -17.83 -4.13
N ASP A 179 38.71 -17.20 -2.97
CA ASP A 179 40.01 -17.15 -2.32
C ASP A 179 40.52 -18.58 -2.05
N LYS A 180 39.68 -19.46 -1.50
CA LYS A 180 40.04 -20.86 -1.22
C LYS A 180 40.38 -21.65 -2.48
N LYS A 181 39.61 -21.49 -3.56
CA LYS A 181 39.81 -22.25 -4.80
C LYS A 181 41.04 -21.77 -5.59
N ILE A 182 41.29 -20.45 -5.59
CA ILE A 182 42.49 -19.87 -6.21
C ILE A 182 43.74 -20.29 -5.44
N HIS A 183 43.70 -20.26 -4.10
CA HIS A 183 44.85 -20.70 -3.28
C HIS A 183 45.13 -22.20 -3.34
N HIS A 184 44.14 -23.04 -3.65
CA HIS A 184 44.32 -24.49 -3.77
C HIS A 184 44.83 -24.94 -5.17
N HIS A 185 44.94 -24.01 -6.13
CA HIS A 185 45.47 -24.25 -7.49
C HIS A 185 46.80 -23.53 -7.76
N LYS A 186 47.39 -22.87 -6.74
CA LYS A 186 48.74 -22.29 -6.78
C LYS A 186 49.71 -23.21 -6.04
#